data_AF-A0A4Z0Y0N3-F1
#
_entry.id   AF-A0A4Z0Y0N3-F1
#
_cell.length_a   1.000
_cell.length_b   1.000
_cell.length_c   1.000
_cell.angle_alpha   90.00
_cell.angle_beta   90.00
_cell.angle_gamma   90.00
#
_symmetry.space_group_name_H-M   'P 1'
#
loop_
_entity.id
_entity.type
_entity.pdbx_description
1 polymer ?
#
loop_
_entity_poly.entity_id
_entity_poly.type
_entity_poly.pdbx_seq_one_letter_code
_entity_poly.pdbx_strand_id
1 'polypeptide(L)'
;MGGLNLEVFKFGMYILFPIASMYYFGTNLDSRFSVPNFWPTKEETHQIPFERDEIRLELERLKKQRLQRRKERLEAETKKAPLVERE
;
A
#
# COMPACT_ATOMS: atom_id res chain seq x y z
N MET A 1 48.79 -11.48 -33.75
CA MET A 1 49.06 -11.19 -32.33
C MET A 1 48.26 -9.96 -31.90
N GLY A 2 46.99 -10.14 -31.50
CA GLY A 2 46.13 -9.06 -31.02
C GLY A 2 45.45 -9.33 -29.67
N GLY A 3 45.78 -10.46 -29.02
CA GLY A 3 45.07 -10.95 -27.83
C GLY A 3 45.22 -10.07 -26.59
N LEU A 4 46.44 -9.62 -26.29
CA LEU A 4 46.72 -8.78 -25.11
C LEU A 4 45.97 -7.44 -25.13
N ASN A 5 45.83 -6.80 -26.29
CA ASN A 5 45.14 -5.50 -26.40
C ASN A 5 43.62 -5.63 -26.21
N LEU A 6 43.05 -6.76 -26.66
CA LEU A 6 41.62 -7.07 -26.48
C LEU A 6 41.27 -7.38 -25.02
N GLU A 7 42.16 -8.05 -24.30
CA GLU A 7 41.98 -8.33 -22.87
C GLU A 7 42.02 -7.07 -22.02
N VAL A 8 42.95 -6.16 -22.31
CA VAL A 8 43.05 -4.85 -21.64
C VAL A 8 41.83 -3.98 -21.95
N PHE A 9 41.35 -3.97 -23.19
CA PHE A 9 40.11 -3.26 -23.55
C PHE A 9 38.89 -3.83 -22.81
N LYS A 10 38.75 -5.16 -22.78
CA LYS A 10 37.66 -5.84 -22.06
C LYS A 10 37.70 -5.54 -20.57
N PHE A 11 38.88 -5.57 -19.96
CA PHE A 11 39.08 -5.21 -18.55
C PHE A 11 38.69 -3.75 -18.27
N GLY A 12 39.15 -2.83 -19.13
CA GLY A 12 38.78 -1.42 -19.04
C GLY A 12 37.27 -1.20 -19.16
N MET A 13 36.61 -1.85 -20.13
CA MET A 13 35.16 -1.79 -20.29
C MET A 13 34.41 -2.34 -19.07
N TYR A 14 34.86 -3.45 -18.48
CA TYR A 14 34.22 -4.04 -17.31
C TYR A 14 34.38 -3.22 -16.04
N ILE A 15 35.41 -2.39 -15.93
CA ILE A 15 35.57 -1.43 -14.83
C ILE A 15 34.81 -0.14 -15.11
N LEU A 16 34.94 0.40 -16.32
CA LEU A 16 34.34 1.68 -16.69
C LEU A 16 32.81 1.59 -16.72
N PHE A 17 32.24 0.49 -17.21
CA PHE A 17 30.80 0.30 -17.33
C PHE A 17 30.06 0.43 -15.98
N PRO A 18 30.40 -0.32 -14.91
CA PRO A 18 29.72 -0.18 -13.63
C PRO A 18 29.99 1.18 -12.96
N ILE A 19 31.20 1.73 -13.08
CA ILE A 19 31.53 3.04 -12.51
C ILE A 19 30.73 4.15 -13.19
N ALA A 20 30.66 4.15 -14.51
CA ALA A 20 29.89 5.13 -15.28
C ALA A 20 28.38 5.00 -15.01
N SER A 21 27.87 3.76 -14.91
CA SER A 21 26.49 3.50 -14.53
C SER A 21 26.17 4.04 -13.13
N MET A 22 27.03 3.77 -12.14
CA MET A 22 26.89 4.32 -10.80
C MET A 22 27.00 5.84 -10.76
N TYR A 23 27.87 6.46 -11.55
CA TYR A 23 27.98 7.92 -11.60
C TYR A 23 26.72 8.57 -12.19
N TYR A 24 26.20 8.00 -13.28
CA TYR A 24 25.03 8.51 -13.98
C TYR A 24 23.74 8.33 -13.18
N PHE A 25 23.52 7.13 -12.62
CA PHE A 25 22.30 6.83 -11.86
C PHE A 25 22.44 7.19 -10.38
N GLY A 26 23.58 6.92 -9.75
CA GLY A 26 23.77 6.98 -8.30
C GLY A 26 23.68 8.38 -7.67
N THR A 27 23.92 9.45 -8.44
CA THR A 27 23.85 10.82 -7.91
C THR A 27 22.44 11.40 -7.84
N ASN A 28 21.47 10.80 -8.56
CA ASN A 28 20.12 11.34 -8.73
C ASN A 28 19.04 10.24 -8.76
N LEU A 29 19.20 9.18 -7.97
CA LEU A 29 18.20 8.10 -7.88
C LEU A 29 16.85 8.63 -7.40
N ASP A 30 16.85 9.44 -6.34
CA ASP A 30 15.63 9.91 -5.69
C ASP A 30 14.77 10.73 -6.66
N SER A 31 15.35 11.73 -7.34
CA SER A 31 14.61 12.58 -8.29
C SER A 31 14.15 11.86 -9.57
N ARG A 32 14.89 10.83 -10.03
CA ARG A 32 14.55 10.10 -11.26
C ARG A 32 13.57 8.95 -11.03
N PHE A 33 13.55 8.36 -9.84
CA PHE A 33 12.73 7.19 -9.53
C PHE A 33 11.65 7.46 -8.48
N SER A 34 11.58 8.67 -7.88
CA SER A 34 10.45 9.04 -7.02
C SER A 34 9.17 9.10 -7.85
N VAL A 35 8.14 8.40 -7.38
CA VAL A 35 6.80 8.54 -7.93
C VAL A 35 6.11 9.72 -7.23
N PRO A 36 5.74 10.79 -7.95
CA PRO A 36 5.01 11.90 -7.35
C PRO A 36 3.65 11.38 -6.85
N ASN A 37 3.25 11.81 -5.65
CA ASN A 37 1.99 11.41 -5.01
C ASN A 37 1.83 9.89 -4.82
N PHE A 38 2.93 9.17 -4.56
CA PHE A 38 2.88 7.73 -4.28
C PHE A 38 1.99 7.39 -3.08
N TRP A 39 2.00 8.24 -2.05
CA TRP A 39 1.18 8.07 -0.86
C TRP A 39 -0.11 8.88 -0.97
N PRO A 40 -1.26 8.34 -0.52
CA PRO A 40 -2.48 9.12 -0.43
C PRO A 40 -2.26 10.34 0.45
N THR A 41 -2.87 11.44 0.04
CA THR A 41 -2.84 12.70 0.76
C THR A 41 -3.52 12.54 2.13
N LYS A 42 -3.24 13.47 3.06
CA LYS A 42 -3.91 13.48 4.38
C LYS A 42 -5.43 13.61 4.27
N GLU A 43 -5.92 14.22 3.19
CA GLU A 43 -7.33 14.41 2.89
C GLU A 43 -8.00 13.11 2.43
N GLU A 44 -7.28 12.25 1.72
CA GLU A 44 -7.74 10.92 1.29
C GLU A 44 -7.67 9.87 2.41
N THR A 45 -6.94 10.17 3.49
CA THR A 45 -6.80 9.27 4.63
C THR A 45 -7.94 9.48 5.63
N HIS A 46 -8.39 8.40 6.29
CA HIS A 46 -9.35 8.52 7.37
C HIS A 46 -8.85 9.46 8.48
N GLN A 47 -9.57 10.57 8.68
CA GLN A 47 -9.31 11.49 9.78
C GLN A 47 -9.85 10.90 11.07
N ILE A 48 -8.95 10.69 12.04
CA ILE A 48 -9.32 10.22 13.37
C ILE A 48 -9.74 11.46 14.19
N PRO A 49 -10.92 11.46 14.83
CA PRO A 49 -11.31 12.57 15.69
C PRO A 49 -10.35 12.68 16.88
N PHE A 50 -9.86 13.88 17.16
CA PHE A 50 -8.93 14.14 18.26
C PHE A 50 -9.64 14.71 19.49
N GLU A 51 -10.77 15.38 19.29
CA GLU A 51 -11.53 16.00 20.38
C GLU A 51 -12.42 14.98 21.11
N ARG A 52 -12.54 15.15 22.42
CA ARG A 52 -13.26 14.18 23.29
C ARG A 52 -14.73 14.01 22.90
N ASP A 53 -15.39 15.09 22.51
CA ASP A 53 -16.81 15.06 22.16
C ASP A 53 -17.03 14.46 20.77
N GLU A 54 -16.14 14.73 19.80
CA GLU A 54 -16.15 14.09 18.49
C GLU A 54 -15.94 12.57 18.60
N ILE A 55 -15.01 12.14 19.45
CA ILE A 55 -14.76 10.72 19.73
C ILE A 55 -16.03 10.06 20.29
N ARG A 56 -16.75 10.71 21.21
CA ARG A 56 -17.99 10.16 21.79
C ARG A 56 -19.07 10.00 20.72
N LEU A 57 -19.28 11.01 19.88
CA LEU A 57 -20.27 10.98 18.81
C LEU A 57 -19.96 9.86 17.80
N GLU A 58 -18.70 9.73 17.39
CA GLU A 58 -18.28 8.69 16.45
C GLU A 58 -18.43 7.29 17.07
N LEU A 59 -18.14 7.14 18.36
CA LEU A 59 -18.32 5.89 19.09
C LEU A 59 -19.78 5.49 19.24
N GLU A 60 -20.69 6.46 19.42
CA GLU A 60 -22.14 6.22 19.38
C GLU A 60 -22.61 5.80 17.99
N ARG A 61 -22.13 6.46 16.94
CA ARG A 61 -22.41 6.09 15.54
C ARG A 61 -22.01 4.65 15.26
N LEU A 62 -20.80 4.25 15.67
CA LEU A 62 -20.29 2.89 15.51
C LEU A 62 -21.11 1.86 16.32
N LYS A 63 -21.52 2.19 17.56
CA LYS A 63 -22.40 1.33 18.36
C LYS A 63 -23.75 1.08 17.68
N LYS A 64 -24.39 2.12 17.13
CA LYS A 64 -25.65 2.01 16.39
C LYS A 64 -25.49 1.13 15.15
N GLN A 65 -24.45 1.34 14.34
CA GLN A 65 -24.15 0.49 13.17
C GLN A 65 -23.90 -0.97 13.54
N ARG A 66 -23.22 -1.24 14.67
CA ARG A 66 -23.00 -2.61 15.15
C ARG A 66 -24.32 -3.28 15.54
N LEU A 67 -25.19 -2.57 16.26
CA LEU A 67 -26.48 -3.12 16.67
C LEU A 67 -27.39 -3.41 15.48
N GLN A 68 -27.42 -2.49 14.49
CA GLN A 68 -28.18 -2.68 13.26
C GLN A 68 -27.70 -3.91 12.48
N ARG A 69 -26.39 -4.05 12.25
CA ARG A 69 -25.81 -5.24 11.60
C ARG A 69 -26.10 -6.54 12.36
N ARG A 70 -26.14 -6.49 13.69
CA ARG A 70 -26.52 -7.66 14.51
C ARG A 70 -27.99 -8.01 14.32
N LYS A 71 -28.88 -7.03 14.30
CA LYS A 71 -30.32 -7.22 14.08
C LYS A 71 -30.58 -7.85 12.70
N GLU A 72 -29.94 -7.34 11.66
CA GLU A 72 -30.03 -7.88 10.29
C GLU A 72 -29.58 -9.35 10.20
N ARG A 73 -28.50 -9.72 10.92
CA ARG A 73 -28.04 -11.12 10.99
C ARG A 73 -29.08 -12.03 11.64
N LEU A 74 -29.63 -11.63 12.79
CA LEU A 74 -30.64 -12.40 13.50
C LEU A 74 -31.95 -12.54 12.70
N GLU A 75 -32.37 -11.48 12.00
CA GLU A 75 -33.52 -11.54 11.09
C GLU A 75 -33.28 -12.47 9.90
N ALA A 76 -32.06 -12.50 9.35
CA ALA A 76 -31.69 -13.41 8.29
C ALA A 76 -31.65 -14.88 8.77
N GLU A 77 -31.17 -15.14 9.98
CA GLU A 77 -31.15 -16.48 10.60
C GLU A 77 -32.58 -16.98 10.89
N THR A 78 -33.42 -16.14 11.49
CA THR A 78 -34.84 -16.49 11.77
C THR A 78 -35.66 -16.70 10.51
N LYS A 79 -35.38 -15.99 9.41
CA LYS A 79 -36.02 -16.24 8.11
C LYS A 79 -35.54 -17.53 7.41
N LYS A 80 -34.34 -18.01 7.71
CA LYS A 80 -33.79 -19.25 7.14
C LYS A 80 -34.20 -20.51 7.92
N ALA A 81 -34.42 -20.40 9.23
CA ALA A 81 -34.84 -21.50 10.10
C ALA A 81 -36.15 -22.23 9.69
N PRO A 82 -37.25 -21.57 9.26
CA PRO A 82 -38.53 -22.26 8.99
C PRO A 82 -38.54 -23.16 7.74
N LEU A 83 -37.46 -23.18 6.95
CA LEU A 83 -37.35 -24.02 5.74
C LEU A 83 -36.63 -25.36 5.99
N VAL A 84 -35.93 -25.54 7.12
CA VAL A 84 -35.16 -26.76 7.42
C VAL A 84 -35.97 -27.80 8.23
N GLU A 85 -37.02 -27.38 8.95
CA GLU A 85 -37.88 -28.28 9.75
C GLU A 85 -39.06 -28.89 8.95
N ARG A 86 -39.10 -28.74 7.62
CA ARG A 86 -40.19 -29.23 6.75
C ARG A 86 -39.74 -30.27 5.70
N GLU A 87 -38.74 -31.09 6.03
CA GLU A 87 -38.38 -32.29 5.25
C GLU A 87 -38.52 -33.57 6.10
#